data_AF-A0AAW0RAH2-F1
#
_entry.id   AF-A0AAW0RAH2-F1
#
_cell.length_a   1.000
_cell.length_b   1.000
_cell.length_c   1.000
_cell.angle_alpha   90.00
_cell.angle_beta   90.00
_cell.angle_gamma   90.00
#
_symmetry.space_group_name_H-M   'P 1'
#
loop_
_entity.id
_entity.type
_entity.pdbx_description
1 polymer ?
#
loop_
_entity_poly.entity_id
_entity_poly.type
_entity_poly.pdbx_seq_one_letter_code
_entity_poly.pdbx_strand_id
1 'polypeptide(L)'
;MADTSLPLRLGKLLQTIRGVHLRDELWSSAEHGYSPASLHPLAIISALIASLQRDGYEKEGGALVHTLSIATAPTTFGGMELSWAEEMSTSEVDELVLLASASERCDVDIAPILACPAGRRPMNVTEKIFALHDVSHAGQVKTGDTIRVSVDWIMASEASWHGMLQVYNKLRDPGIFRSDRFWLAGDHVVDPRLADTPLVQSLVKEMDFARKKFKMTEFQGSNYTIMHTEFYRERAQPGQFIIGSDSHTCSSGANGCLSIGLGATEVTMALVTGEIWFKVPEVVEIRLTGKPARGVGGKDIILYILQQLKRNTVASDRVVEYTGLGCRWLSSDARFAIANMTTEFGGITGIFAPDVVTNHFIDSRRTPQYKRGSYYFQPDEACSYAASYEIDLNKAQPSVARYPNPDDVVPVGKVEGTKLDGVFIGACTTAEEDLVIGALVLQAGLDAGLKPVAHGTRRVVPGSRPIAEHLRKTGLAEIYERAGFTIGIPGCSYCVGMGADMAAPGTVWLSSQNRNFENRMGMATVAASSFAMVVTSPQKLIDLIPIERWENVKGKGSLPTGSLTEPRWVEPPGKDSAVPAQEELEDAAYTTTRSAATDGQSDEGG
;
A
#
# COMPACT_ATOMS: atom_id res chain seq x y z
N MET A 1 -27.01 -38.74 4.50
CA MET A 1 -26.12 -37.89 3.69
C MET A 1 -26.48 -36.47 4.03
N ALA A 2 -25.67 -35.77 4.81
CA ALA A 2 -25.96 -34.39 5.18
C ALA A 2 -25.95 -33.56 3.89
N ASP A 3 -27.03 -32.83 3.62
CA ASP A 3 -27.18 -32.00 2.44
C ASP A 3 -26.19 -30.82 2.53
N THR A 4 -25.07 -30.97 1.81
CA THR A 4 -23.89 -30.09 1.79
C THR A 4 -23.94 -29.04 0.68
N SER A 5 -25.13 -28.70 0.19
CA SER A 5 -25.26 -27.68 -0.85
C SER A 5 -24.85 -26.30 -0.30
N LEU A 6 -24.05 -25.55 -1.06
CA LEU A 6 -23.63 -24.17 -0.73
C LEU A 6 -24.78 -23.25 -0.28
N PRO A 7 -25.99 -23.31 -0.89
CA PRO A 7 -27.16 -22.58 -0.42
C PRO A 7 -27.41 -22.77 1.09
N LEU A 8 -27.47 -24.01 1.57
CA LEU A 8 -27.79 -24.30 2.97
C LEU A 8 -26.70 -23.76 3.94
N ARG A 9 -25.44 -23.80 3.51
CA ARG A 9 -24.30 -23.28 4.29
C ARG A 9 -24.35 -21.75 4.41
N LEU A 10 -24.61 -21.04 3.31
CA LEU A 10 -24.73 -19.58 3.30
C LEU A 10 -26.00 -19.11 4.04
N GLY A 11 -27.13 -19.79 3.86
CA GLY A 11 -28.36 -19.49 4.60
C GLY A 11 -28.18 -19.64 6.11
N LYS A 12 -27.57 -20.74 6.56
CA LYS A 12 -27.24 -20.95 7.97
C LYS A 12 -26.26 -19.90 8.50
N LEU A 13 -25.29 -19.49 7.68
CA LEU A 13 -24.31 -18.46 8.03
C LEU A 13 -24.97 -17.10 8.22
N LEU A 14 -25.79 -16.65 7.28
CA LEU A 14 -26.53 -15.39 7.37
C LEU A 14 -27.47 -15.37 8.59
N GLN A 15 -28.15 -16.48 8.86
CA GLN A 15 -29.02 -16.61 10.04
C GLN A 15 -28.22 -16.61 11.36
N THR A 16 -27.15 -17.39 11.45
CA THR A 16 -26.43 -17.63 12.72
C THR A 16 -25.43 -16.52 13.05
N ILE A 17 -24.76 -15.94 12.05
CA ILE A 17 -23.71 -14.93 12.25
C ILE A 17 -24.27 -13.51 12.16
N ARG A 18 -25.28 -13.29 11.31
CA ARG A 18 -25.81 -11.94 11.00
C ARG A 18 -27.24 -11.69 11.47
N GLY A 19 -27.92 -12.70 12.00
CA GLY A 19 -29.32 -12.56 12.43
C GLY A 19 -30.29 -12.24 11.29
N VAL A 20 -29.91 -12.52 10.04
CA VAL A 20 -30.72 -12.24 8.86
C VAL A 20 -31.71 -13.38 8.63
N HIS A 21 -32.98 -13.04 8.53
CA HIS A 21 -34.06 -13.97 8.20
C HIS A 21 -34.60 -13.63 6.81
N LEU A 22 -34.03 -14.26 5.77
CA LEU A 22 -34.53 -14.10 4.41
C LEU A 22 -35.93 -14.71 4.28
N ARG A 23 -36.80 -14.09 3.47
CA ARG A 23 -38.11 -14.67 3.13
C ARG A 23 -37.90 -15.99 2.39
N ASP A 24 -38.74 -16.99 2.67
CA ASP A 24 -38.58 -18.38 2.23
C ASP A 24 -38.47 -18.57 0.70
N GLU A 25 -38.79 -17.57 -0.12
CA GLU A 25 -38.89 -17.65 -1.59
C GLU A 25 -37.58 -18.02 -2.32
N LEU A 26 -36.40 -17.77 -1.73
CA LEU A 26 -35.11 -18.19 -2.32
C LEU A 26 -34.70 -19.63 -1.97
N TRP A 27 -35.36 -20.20 -0.95
CA TRP A 27 -34.98 -21.46 -0.32
C TRP A 27 -36.07 -22.53 -0.44
N SER A 28 -37.32 -22.13 -0.71
CA SER A 28 -38.46 -22.99 -0.95
C SER A 28 -38.46 -23.48 -2.40
N SER A 29 -37.66 -24.52 -2.64
CA SER A 29 -37.59 -25.28 -3.90
C SER A 29 -38.90 -25.98 -4.32
N ALA A 30 -40.05 -25.65 -3.72
CA ALA A 30 -41.30 -26.38 -3.89
C ALA A 30 -42.32 -25.71 -4.83
N GLU A 31 -42.30 -24.38 -5.03
CA GLU A 31 -43.40 -23.72 -5.78
C GLU A 31 -43.09 -23.42 -7.27
N HIS A 32 -41.83 -23.47 -7.70
CA HIS A 32 -41.43 -23.06 -9.07
C HIS A 32 -40.63 -24.10 -9.87
N GLY A 33 -40.44 -25.33 -9.36
CA GLY A 33 -39.82 -26.44 -10.12
C GLY A 33 -38.31 -26.34 -10.36
N TYR A 34 -37.60 -25.38 -9.76
CA TYR A 34 -36.14 -25.26 -9.82
C TYR A 34 -35.52 -25.72 -8.49
N SER A 35 -34.52 -26.60 -8.55
CA SER A 35 -33.73 -26.99 -7.36
C SER A 35 -32.54 -26.02 -7.20
N PRO A 36 -32.43 -25.26 -6.10
CA PRO A 36 -31.27 -24.39 -5.83
C PRO A 36 -29.93 -25.13 -5.83
N ALA A 37 -29.95 -26.46 -5.63
CA ALA A 37 -28.76 -27.31 -5.66
C ALA A 37 -28.12 -27.45 -7.06
N SER A 38 -28.82 -27.09 -8.14
CA SER A 38 -28.28 -27.13 -9.51
C SER A 38 -27.77 -25.79 -10.02
N LEU A 39 -27.82 -24.72 -9.21
CA LEU A 39 -27.32 -23.41 -9.58
C LEU A 39 -25.82 -23.31 -9.30
N HIS A 40 -25.11 -22.61 -10.20
CA HIS A 40 -23.69 -22.31 -10.02
C HIS A 40 -23.47 -21.52 -8.72
N PRO A 41 -22.43 -21.83 -7.92
CA PRO A 41 -22.13 -21.14 -6.66
C PRO A 41 -22.12 -19.61 -6.72
N LEU A 42 -21.51 -19.03 -7.76
CA LEU A 42 -21.47 -17.57 -7.94
C LEU A 42 -22.87 -16.99 -8.20
N ALA A 43 -23.76 -17.75 -8.86
CA ALA A 43 -25.14 -17.34 -9.11
C ALA A 43 -25.96 -17.33 -7.82
N ILE A 44 -25.70 -18.28 -6.92
CA ILE A 44 -26.31 -18.31 -5.59
C ILE A 44 -25.90 -17.05 -4.81
N ILE A 45 -24.61 -16.70 -4.77
CA ILE A 45 -24.13 -15.48 -4.08
C ILE A 45 -24.75 -14.22 -4.69
N SER A 46 -24.80 -14.11 -6.02
CA SER A 46 -25.42 -12.98 -6.71
C SER A 46 -26.91 -12.82 -6.39
N ALA A 47 -27.66 -13.94 -6.37
CA ALA A 47 -29.06 -13.93 -5.99
C ALA A 47 -29.27 -13.51 -4.53
N LEU A 48 -28.38 -13.94 -3.61
CA LEU A 48 -28.42 -13.53 -2.21
C LEU A 48 -28.15 -12.04 -2.03
N ILE A 49 -27.18 -11.47 -2.76
CA ILE A 49 -26.92 -10.03 -2.75
C ILE A 49 -28.19 -9.26 -3.10
N ALA A 50 -28.84 -9.62 -4.21
CA ALA A 50 -30.05 -8.95 -4.67
C ALA A 50 -31.21 -9.06 -3.67
N SER A 51 -31.30 -10.19 -2.95
CA SER A 51 -32.29 -10.40 -1.91
C SER A 51 -32.03 -9.54 -0.67
N LEU A 52 -30.78 -9.57 -0.18
CA LEU A 52 -30.36 -8.80 0.99
C LEU A 52 -30.59 -7.31 0.77
N GLN A 53 -30.20 -6.79 -0.41
CA GLN A 53 -30.44 -5.39 -0.77
C GLN A 53 -31.93 -5.04 -0.82
N ARG A 54 -32.76 -5.94 -1.36
CA ARG A 54 -34.22 -5.74 -1.42
C ARG A 54 -34.87 -5.71 -0.04
N ASP A 55 -34.37 -6.54 0.88
CA ASP A 55 -34.86 -6.64 2.25
C ASP A 55 -34.19 -5.65 3.21
N GLY A 56 -33.33 -4.74 2.71
CA GLY A 56 -32.70 -3.66 3.49
C GLY A 56 -31.45 -4.05 4.27
N TYR A 57 -30.89 -5.23 4.02
CA TYR A 57 -29.64 -5.72 4.61
C TYR A 57 -28.41 -5.26 3.80
N GLU A 58 -28.18 -3.95 3.76
CA GLU A 58 -27.13 -3.36 2.91
C GLU A 58 -25.72 -3.78 3.32
N LYS A 59 -25.44 -3.88 4.63
CA LYS A 59 -24.12 -4.29 5.15
C LYS A 59 -23.79 -5.73 4.73
N GLU A 60 -24.71 -6.66 4.95
CA GLU A 60 -24.55 -8.06 4.58
C GLU A 60 -24.49 -8.24 3.05
N GLY A 61 -25.32 -7.50 2.31
CA GLY A 61 -25.26 -7.45 0.85
C GLY A 61 -23.90 -6.96 0.36
N GLY A 62 -23.36 -5.90 0.97
CA GLY A 62 -22.03 -5.36 0.68
C GLY A 62 -20.90 -6.38 0.91
N ALA A 63 -20.93 -7.09 2.04
CA ALA A 63 -19.95 -8.15 2.33
C ALA A 63 -19.97 -9.28 1.29
N LEU A 64 -21.15 -9.66 0.80
CA LEU A 64 -21.27 -10.66 -0.28
C LEU A 64 -20.84 -10.10 -1.65
N VAL A 65 -21.09 -8.83 -1.94
CA VAL A 65 -20.54 -8.15 -3.14
C VAL A 65 -19.01 -8.20 -3.11
N HIS A 66 -18.40 -7.92 -1.96
CA HIS A 66 -16.96 -8.03 -1.80
C HIS A 66 -16.46 -9.46 -2.01
N THR A 67 -17.15 -10.46 -1.42
CA THR A 67 -16.85 -11.87 -1.63
C THR A 67 -16.87 -12.24 -3.12
N LEU A 68 -17.91 -11.81 -3.85
CA LEU A 68 -18.04 -12.05 -5.28
C LEU A 68 -16.94 -11.35 -6.09
N SER A 69 -16.54 -10.14 -5.66
CA SER A 69 -15.43 -9.40 -6.27
C SER A 69 -14.09 -10.12 -6.11
N ILE A 70 -13.79 -10.69 -4.93
CA ILE A 70 -12.56 -11.49 -4.72
C ILE A 70 -12.63 -12.77 -5.57
N ALA A 71 -13.78 -13.45 -5.54
CA ALA A 71 -13.98 -14.71 -6.25
C ALA A 71 -13.69 -14.60 -7.76
N THR A 72 -14.16 -13.53 -8.39
CA THR A 72 -14.09 -13.36 -9.84
C THR A 72 -12.86 -12.56 -10.31
N ALA A 73 -12.16 -11.86 -9.41
CA ALA A 73 -10.97 -11.12 -9.77
C ALA A 73 -9.81 -12.07 -10.18
N PRO A 74 -8.97 -11.68 -11.16
CA PRO A 74 -7.83 -12.52 -11.55
C PRO A 74 -6.86 -12.76 -10.40
N THR A 75 -6.18 -13.91 -10.42
CA THR A 75 -5.16 -14.26 -9.41
C THR A 75 -3.99 -13.27 -9.38
N THR A 76 -3.70 -12.63 -10.53
CA THR A 76 -2.72 -11.53 -10.62
C THR A 76 -3.10 -10.35 -9.73
N PHE A 77 -4.38 -10.11 -9.45
CA PHE A 77 -4.88 -9.00 -8.64
C PHE A 77 -5.43 -9.48 -7.28
N GLY A 78 -4.99 -10.65 -6.81
CA GLY A 78 -5.31 -11.17 -5.48
C GLY A 78 -6.68 -11.85 -5.39
N GLY A 79 -7.35 -12.08 -6.52
CA GLY A 79 -8.59 -12.83 -6.58
C GLY A 79 -8.40 -14.32 -6.83
N MET A 80 -9.52 -15.02 -7.04
CA MET A 80 -9.55 -16.47 -7.26
C MET A 80 -9.75 -16.88 -8.73
N GLU A 81 -10.06 -15.93 -9.61
CA GLU A 81 -10.27 -16.15 -11.05
C GLU A 81 -11.36 -17.18 -11.38
N LEU A 82 -12.39 -17.28 -10.53
CA LEU A 82 -13.48 -18.21 -10.72
C LEU A 82 -14.39 -17.78 -11.88
N SER A 83 -14.70 -18.75 -12.75
CA SER A 83 -15.57 -18.56 -13.91
C SER A 83 -17.02 -18.91 -13.60
N TRP A 84 -17.96 -18.28 -14.30
CA TRP A 84 -19.39 -18.62 -14.26
C TRP A 84 -19.74 -19.84 -15.09
N ALA A 85 -18.83 -20.27 -15.98
CA ALA A 85 -19.05 -21.33 -16.95
C ALA A 85 -18.44 -22.69 -16.54
N GLU A 86 -17.61 -22.71 -15.51
CA GLU A 86 -16.84 -23.89 -15.09
C GLU A 86 -17.42 -24.45 -13.78
N GLU A 87 -17.35 -25.77 -13.60
CA GLU A 87 -17.72 -26.35 -12.30
C GLU A 87 -16.69 -26.00 -11.23
N MET A 88 -17.17 -25.65 -10.05
CA MET A 88 -16.31 -25.33 -8.91
C MET A 88 -16.01 -26.58 -8.08
N SER A 89 -14.74 -26.73 -7.70
CA SER A 89 -14.29 -27.73 -6.75
C SER A 89 -14.82 -27.45 -5.34
N THR A 90 -14.86 -28.49 -4.50
CA THR A 90 -15.23 -28.36 -3.09
C THR A 90 -14.35 -27.35 -2.35
N SER A 91 -13.06 -27.27 -2.68
CA SER A 91 -12.13 -26.33 -2.05
C SER A 91 -12.45 -24.87 -2.39
N GLU A 92 -12.86 -24.58 -3.62
CA GLU A 92 -13.23 -23.22 -4.02
C GLU A 92 -14.57 -22.82 -3.39
N VAL A 93 -15.50 -23.76 -3.30
CA VAL A 93 -16.77 -23.55 -2.57
C VAL A 93 -16.52 -23.29 -1.09
N ASP A 94 -15.61 -24.03 -0.45
CA ASP A 94 -15.22 -23.81 0.95
C ASP A 94 -14.61 -22.43 1.15
N GLU A 95 -13.80 -21.96 0.20
CA GLU A 95 -13.20 -20.64 0.24
C GLU A 95 -14.24 -19.52 0.11
N LEU A 96 -15.23 -19.68 -0.78
CA LEU A 96 -16.36 -18.74 -0.88
C LEU A 96 -17.13 -18.64 0.45
N VAL A 97 -17.36 -19.77 1.12
CA VAL A 97 -18.01 -19.77 2.44
C VAL A 97 -17.14 -19.08 3.48
N LEU A 98 -15.82 -19.27 3.45
CA LEU A 98 -14.90 -18.60 4.36
C LEU A 98 -14.97 -17.07 4.19
N LEU A 99 -14.87 -16.58 2.95
CA LEU A 99 -14.96 -15.15 2.63
C LEU A 99 -16.30 -14.56 3.05
N ALA A 100 -17.41 -15.23 2.72
CA ALA A 100 -18.75 -14.81 3.13
C ALA A 100 -18.95 -14.82 4.66
N SER A 101 -18.16 -15.62 5.39
CA SER A 101 -18.24 -15.74 6.85
C SER A 101 -17.44 -14.71 7.63
N ALA A 102 -16.63 -13.90 6.94
CA ALA A 102 -15.81 -12.87 7.56
C ALA A 102 -16.69 -11.86 8.30
N SER A 103 -16.29 -11.45 9.51
CA SER A 103 -17.07 -10.52 10.32
C SER A 103 -16.64 -9.08 10.03
N GLU A 104 -17.45 -8.32 9.28
CA GLU A 104 -17.35 -6.86 9.28
C GLU A 104 -17.98 -6.36 10.59
N ARG A 105 -17.15 -6.08 11.61
CA ARG A 105 -17.61 -5.28 12.77
C ARG A 105 -17.39 -3.82 12.41
N CYS A 106 -18.43 -3.18 11.88
CA CYS A 106 -18.44 -1.76 11.52
C CYS A 106 -19.27 -0.99 12.56
N ASP A 107 -18.69 -0.79 13.75
CA ASP A 107 -19.33 -0.04 14.84
C ASP A 107 -18.65 1.31 15.11
N VAL A 108 -17.58 1.66 14.39
CA VAL A 108 -16.85 2.92 14.59
C VAL A 108 -16.70 3.67 13.27
N ASP A 109 -17.81 4.14 12.72
CA ASP A 109 -17.79 5.18 11.69
C ASP A 109 -17.96 6.54 12.38
N ILE A 110 -16.83 7.07 12.87
CA ILE A 110 -16.78 8.47 13.31
C ILE A 110 -16.61 9.30 12.04
N ALA A 111 -17.74 9.80 11.53
CA ALA A 111 -17.74 10.64 10.35
C ALA A 111 -17.05 11.98 10.64
N PRO A 112 -16.19 12.47 9.74
CA PRO A 112 -15.57 13.77 9.90
C PRO A 112 -16.58 14.90 9.68
N ILE A 113 -16.21 16.11 10.07
CA ILE A 113 -16.99 17.33 9.84
C ILE A 113 -16.39 18.19 8.73
N LEU A 114 -17.17 19.12 8.19
CA LEU A 114 -16.79 19.91 7.02
C LEU A 114 -16.03 21.20 7.34
N ALA A 115 -16.04 21.63 8.60
CA ALA A 115 -15.43 22.89 9.00
C ALA A 115 -14.79 22.76 10.37
N CYS A 116 -13.69 23.48 10.57
CA CYS A 116 -12.96 23.51 11.82
C CYS A 116 -13.87 24.11 12.92
N PRO A 117 -14.08 23.42 14.05
CA PRO A 117 -14.88 23.95 15.16
C PRO A 117 -14.28 25.24 15.71
N ALA A 118 -15.14 26.22 16.00
CA ALA A 118 -14.72 27.48 16.61
C ALA A 118 -14.00 27.23 17.95
N GLY A 119 -12.79 27.78 18.10
CA GLY A 119 -11.99 27.64 19.32
C GLY A 119 -11.17 26.35 19.43
N ARG A 120 -11.20 25.45 18.44
CA ARG A 120 -10.25 24.31 18.37
C ARG A 120 -8.82 24.83 18.20
N ARG A 121 -7.85 24.24 18.92
CA ARG A 121 -6.44 24.60 18.69
C ARG A 121 -6.03 24.22 17.25
N PRO A 122 -5.14 24.97 16.59
CA PRO A 122 -4.56 24.55 15.31
C PRO A 122 -3.82 23.22 15.41
N MET A 123 -3.97 22.35 14.42
CA MET A 123 -3.40 21.01 14.31
C MET A 123 -2.76 20.78 12.95
N ASN A 124 -1.63 20.08 12.94
CA ASN A 124 -1.07 19.52 11.70
C ASN A 124 -1.83 18.25 11.27
N VAL A 125 -1.49 17.67 10.12
CA VAL A 125 -2.20 16.50 9.57
C VAL A 125 -2.11 15.31 10.52
N THR A 126 -0.92 15.08 11.08
CA THR A 126 -0.67 14.00 12.05
C THR A 126 -1.59 14.12 13.27
N GLU A 127 -1.68 15.31 13.86
CA GLU A 127 -2.53 15.57 15.02
C GLU A 127 -4.03 15.44 14.69
N LYS A 128 -4.46 15.83 13.48
CA LYS A 128 -5.85 15.64 13.02
C LYS A 128 -6.21 14.16 12.90
N ILE A 129 -5.30 13.33 12.39
CA ILE A 129 -5.50 11.87 12.33
C ILE A 129 -5.58 11.27 13.74
N PHE A 130 -4.69 11.66 14.65
CA PHE A 130 -4.78 11.24 16.06
C PHE A 130 -6.09 11.67 16.71
N ALA A 131 -6.56 12.90 16.45
CA ALA A 131 -7.83 13.41 16.98
C ALA A 131 -9.04 12.65 16.43
N LEU A 132 -9.02 12.25 15.16
CA LEU A 132 -10.07 11.41 14.56
C LEU A 132 -10.14 10.03 15.24
N HIS A 133 -8.98 9.44 15.55
CA HIS A 133 -8.87 8.08 16.09
C HIS A 133 -8.91 8.01 17.62
N ASP A 134 -8.87 9.15 18.31
CA ASP A 134 -8.99 9.20 19.76
C ASP A 134 -10.35 8.63 20.19
N VAL A 135 -10.33 7.52 20.92
CA VAL A 135 -11.51 6.83 21.44
C VAL A 135 -12.27 7.69 22.46
N SER A 136 -11.62 8.72 23.02
CA SER A 136 -12.29 9.69 23.89
C SER A 136 -13.11 10.74 23.11
N HIS A 137 -12.90 10.84 21.79
CA HIS A 137 -13.53 11.79 20.87
C HIS A 137 -13.40 13.24 21.31
N ALA A 138 -12.22 13.63 21.82
CA ALA A 138 -11.97 15.00 22.27
C ALA A 138 -12.03 16.04 21.12
N GLY A 139 -11.92 15.60 19.86
CA GLY A 139 -11.89 16.46 18.66
C GLY A 139 -10.60 17.25 18.48
N GLN A 140 -9.66 17.11 19.41
CA GLN A 140 -8.33 17.69 19.37
C GLN A 140 -7.40 16.92 20.31
N VAL A 141 -6.11 16.92 20.01
CA VAL A 141 -5.05 16.30 20.84
C VAL A 141 -4.03 17.36 21.30
N LYS A 142 -2.78 17.01 21.59
CA LYS A 142 -1.58 17.86 21.50
C LYS A 142 -0.37 16.95 21.70
N THR A 143 0.78 17.36 21.20
CA THR A 143 2.04 16.66 21.51
C THR A 143 2.17 16.39 23.00
N GLY A 144 2.52 15.15 23.32
CA GLY A 144 2.72 14.67 24.68
C GLY A 144 1.47 14.10 25.35
N ASP A 145 0.27 14.30 24.80
CA ASP A 145 -0.94 13.63 25.29
C ASP A 145 -0.81 12.11 25.13
N THR A 146 -1.24 11.38 26.16
CA THR A 146 -1.35 9.92 26.10
C THR A 146 -2.80 9.55 25.89
N ILE A 147 -3.12 9.06 24.70
CA ILE A 147 -4.48 8.74 24.26
C ILE A 147 -4.58 7.28 23.86
N ARG A 148 -5.81 6.75 23.88
CA ARG A 148 -6.14 5.45 23.31
C ARG A 148 -6.75 5.67 21.94
N VAL A 149 -6.15 5.06 20.92
CA VAL A 149 -6.54 5.25 19.53
C VAL A 149 -7.08 3.97 18.94
N SER A 150 -8.15 4.08 18.14
CA SER A 150 -8.61 3.01 17.27
C SER A 150 -7.65 2.81 16.10
N VAL A 151 -7.59 1.59 15.58
CA VAL A 151 -6.72 1.21 14.46
C VAL A 151 -7.56 0.78 13.27
N ASP A 152 -7.32 1.36 12.10
CA ASP A 152 -8.02 0.97 10.87
C ASP A 152 -7.48 -0.31 10.29
N TRP A 153 -6.15 -0.46 10.27
CA TRP A 153 -5.48 -1.57 9.59
C TRP A 153 -4.29 -2.09 10.39
N ILE A 154 -4.15 -3.41 10.36
CA ILE A 154 -2.99 -4.13 10.88
C ILE A 154 -2.30 -4.85 9.75
N MET A 155 -0.97 -4.73 9.68
CA MET A 155 -0.15 -5.39 8.68
C MET A 155 0.87 -6.34 9.32
N ALA A 156 1.04 -7.51 8.71
CA ALA A 156 2.10 -8.44 9.05
C ALA A 156 2.66 -9.14 7.80
N SER A 157 3.95 -9.39 7.82
CA SER A 157 4.57 -10.45 7.00
C SER A 157 4.46 -11.80 7.70
N GLU A 158 4.78 -12.88 7.00
CA GLU A 158 4.88 -14.22 7.62
C GLU A 158 5.92 -14.27 8.74
N ALA A 159 7.05 -13.57 8.57
CA ALA A 159 8.12 -13.53 9.55
C ALA A 159 7.70 -12.78 10.82
N SER A 160 6.98 -11.67 10.65
CA SER A 160 6.43 -10.92 11.78
C SER A 160 5.26 -11.65 12.44
N TRP A 161 4.41 -12.32 11.67
CA TRP A 161 3.31 -13.13 12.16
C TRP A 161 3.78 -14.27 13.04
N HIS A 162 4.91 -14.91 12.70
CA HIS A 162 5.52 -15.91 13.57
C HIS A 162 5.75 -15.39 14.99
N GLY A 163 6.30 -14.18 15.13
CA GLY A 163 6.48 -13.52 16.43
C GLY A 163 5.17 -13.12 17.10
N MET A 164 4.24 -12.54 16.33
CA MET A 164 2.91 -12.14 16.80
C MET A 164 2.10 -13.33 17.32
N LEU A 165 2.16 -14.48 16.65
CA LEU A 165 1.45 -15.70 17.00
C LEU A 165 1.90 -16.23 18.37
N GLN A 166 3.18 -16.10 18.73
CA GLN A 166 3.65 -16.46 20.07
C GLN A 166 3.00 -15.59 21.16
N VAL A 167 2.85 -14.29 20.91
CA VAL A 167 2.14 -13.38 21.82
C VAL A 167 0.66 -13.74 21.89
N TYR A 168 0.02 -13.97 20.74
CA TYR A 168 -1.39 -14.35 20.64
C TYR A 168 -1.68 -15.64 21.44
N ASN A 169 -0.83 -16.66 21.32
CA ASN A 169 -1.00 -17.92 22.04
C ASN A 169 -0.86 -17.75 23.56
N LYS A 170 0.00 -16.84 24.04
CA LYS A 170 0.11 -16.52 25.47
C LYS A 170 -1.17 -15.89 26.03
N LEU A 171 -1.96 -15.22 25.20
CA LEU A 171 -3.26 -14.65 25.55
C LEU A 171 -4.39 -15.71 25.59
N ARG A 172 -4.08 -16.99 25.34
CA ARG A 172 -5.03 -18.12 25.41
C ARG A 172 -6.22 -18.00 24.47
N ASP A 173 -5.91 -17.70 23.21
CA ASP A 173 -6.88 -17.67 22.11
C ASP A 173 -8.01 -16.64 22.27
N PRO A 174 -7.69 -15.34 22.39
CA PRO A 174 -8.69 -14.31 22.70
C PRO A 174 -9.63 -13.96 21.53
N GLY A 175 -9.39 -14.49 20.33
CA GLY A 175 -9.98 -13.98 19.09
C GLY A 175 -9.29 -12.69 18.62
N ILE A 176 -9.77 -12.15 17.49
CA ILE A 176 -9.29 -10.85 16.96
C ILE A 176 -10.45 -9.87 16.82
N PHE A 177 -10.14 -8.58 16.83
CA PHE A 177 -11.13 -7.52 16.76
C PHE A 177 -11.87 -7.48 15.41
N ARG A 178 -11.12 -7.49 14.30
CA ARG A 178 -11.63 -7.41 12.93
C ARG A 178 -10.83 -8.27 11.95
N SER A 179 -11.51 -9.15 11.23
CA SER A 179 -10.87 -10.03 10.23
C SER A 179 -10.75 -9.40 8.85
N ASP A 180 -11.51 -8.35 8.58
CA ASP A 180 -11.55 -7.58 7.33
C ASP A 180 -10.51 -6.44 7.27
N ARG A 181 -9.70 -6.31 8.33
CA ARG A 181 -8.70 -5.26 8.51
C ARG A 181 -7.31 -5.76 8.92
N PHE A 182 -7.08 -7.06 8.75
CA PHE A 182 -5.76 -7.67 8.98
C PHE A 182 -5.13 -8.11 7.65
N TRP A 183 -4.13 -7.36 7.19
CA TRP A 183 -3.35 -7.63 6.00
C TRP A 183 -2.18 -8.56 6.30
N LEU A 184 -2.18 -9.75 5.71
CA LEU A 184 -1.11 -10.74 5.87
C LEU A 184 -0.58 -11.18 4.50
N ALA A 185 0.72 -10.93 4.27
CA ALA A 185 1.41 -11.25 3.02
C ALA A 185 2.74 -11.96 3.31
N GLY A 186 3.03 -13.08 2.63
CA GLY A 186 4.29 -13.81 2.78
C GLY A 186 5.33 -13.35 1.76
N ASP A 187 6.36 -12.65 2.21
CA ASP A 187 7.33 -11.98 1.32
C ASP A 187 8.78 -11.92 1.83
N HIS A 188 9.05 -12.25 3.10
CA HIS A 188 10.38 -12.07 3.71
C HIS A 188 11.31 -13.28 3.48
N VAL A 189 10.83 -14.47 3.79
CA VAL A 189 11.56 -15.74 3.86
C VAL A 189 10.97 -16.76 2.88
N VAL A 190 9.64 -16.72 2.68
CA VAL A 190 8.96 -17.70 1.82
C VAL A 190 9.36 -17.49 0.36
N ASP A 191 10.03 -18.50 -0.19
CA ASP A 191 10.43 -18.58 -1.59
C ASP A 191 10.25 -20.04 -2.07
N PRO A 192 9.73 -20.28 -3.28
CA PRO A 192 9.57 -21.63 -3.83
C PRO A 192 10.87 -22.46 -3.84
N ARG A 193 12.04 -21.83 -3.97
CA ARG A 193 13.35 -22.49 -3.91
C ARG A 193 13.68 -23.06 -2.53
N LEU A 194 12.98 -22.61 -1.49
CA LEU A 194 13.16 -23.02 -0.10
C LEU A 194 11.91 -23.73 0.47
N ALA A 195 10.96 -24.13 -0.39
CA ALA A 195 9.68 -24.70 0.01
C ALA A 195 9.81 -25.98 0.87
N ASP A 196 10.88 -26.76 0.68
CA ASP A 196 11.13 -27.99 1.43
C ASP A 196 11.81 -27.77 2.79
N THR A 197 12.18 -26.53 3.11
CA THR A 197 12.82 -26.23 4.39
C THR A 197 11.80 -26.23 5.53
N PRO A 198 12.14 -26.79 6.71
CA PRO A 198 11.22 -26.80 7.85
C PRO A 198 10.73 -25.42 8.27
N LEU A 199 11.59 -24.40 8.15
CA LEU A 199 11.26 -23.01 8.47
C LEU A 199 10.15 -22.48 7.56
N VAL A 200 10.33 -22.56 6.23
CA VAL A 200 9.34 -22.06 5.25
C VAL A 200 8.02 -22.81 5.41
N GLN A 201 8.06 -24.13 5.60
CA GLN A 201 6.85 -24.91 5.86
C GLN A 201 6.12 -24.49 7.14
N SER A 202 6.85 -24.13 8.21
CA SER A 202 6.25 -23.62 9.44
C SER A 202 5.56 -22.28 9.20
N LEU A 203 6.25 -21.33 8.56
CA LEU A 203 5.73 -19.99 8.30
C LEU A 203 4.46 -20.02 7.43
N VAL A 204 4.44 -20.85 6.39
CA VAL A 204 3.25 -21.04 5.55
C VAL A 204 2.09 -21.65 6.35
N LYS A 205 2.35 -22.67 7.17
CA LYS A 205 1.32 -23.28 8.03
C LYS A 205 0.74 -22.29 9.04
N GLU A 206 1.58 -21.43 9.63
CA GLU A 206 1.15 -20.42 10.60
C GLU A 206 0.30 -19.33 9.96
N MET A 207 0.63 -18.93 8.73
CA MET A 207 -0.20 -18.03 7.92
C MET A 207 -1.55 -18.66 7.56
N ASP A 208 -1.55 -19.90 7.07
CA ASP A 208 -2.79 -20.62 6.74
C ASP A 208 -3.67 -20.84 7.98
N PHE A 209 -3.05 -21.07 9.13
CA PHE A 209 -3.75 -21.11 10.41
C PHE A 209 -4.45 -19.79 10.70
N ALA A 210 -3.76 -18.65 10.59
CA ALA A 210 -4.36 -17.33 10.78
C ALA A 210 -5.54 -17.09 9.83
N ARG A 211 -5.33 -17.33 8.53
CA ARG A 211 -6.37 -17.19 7.49
C ARG A 211 -7.64 -17.94 7.85
N LYS A 212 -7.52 -19.24 8.17
CA LYS A 212 -8.66 -20.12 8.46
C LYS A 212 -9.31 -19.79 9.80
N LYS A 213 -8.50 -19.58 10.83
CA LYS A 213 -8.98 -19.31 12.19
C LYS A 213 -9.73 -18.01 12.27
N PHE A 214 -9.19 -16.96 11.65
CA PHE A 214 -9.74 -15.62 11.72
C PHE A 214 -10.67 -15.29 10.57
N LYS A 215 -10.80 -16.16 9.56
CA LYS A 215 -11.65 -15.94 8.37
C LYS A 215 -11.26 -14.65 7.66
N MET A 216 -9.96 -14.54 7.36
CA MET A 216 -9.37 -13.33 6.79
C MET A 216 -9.81 -13.15 5.33
N THR A 217 -10.29 -11.96 4.98
CA THR A 217 -10.51 -11.55 3.57
C THR A 217 -9.27 -10.90 2.97
N GLU A 218 -8.38 -10.38 3.82
CA GLU A 218 -7.20 -9.61 3.43
C GLU A 218 -5.90 -10.44 3.51
N PHE A 219 -6.00 -11.71 3.10
CA PHE A 219 -4.90 -12.65 3.04
C PHE A 219 -4.34 -12.75 1.61
N GLN A 220 -3.10 -12.31 1.41
CA GLN A 220 -2.47 -12.31 0.08
C GLN A 220 -1.63 -13.56 -0.20
N GLY A 221 -1.33 -14.35 0.84
CA GLY A 221 -0.48 -15.52 0.73
C GLY A 221 0.96 -15.20 0.31
N SER A 222 1.66 -16.21 -0.20
CA SER A 222 3.08 -16.13 -0.50
C SER A 222 3.37 -15.54 -1.88
N ASN A 223 4.34 -14.63 -1.94
CA ASN A 223 4.89 -14.05 -3.17
C ASN A 223 3.83 -13.41 -4.10
N TYR A 224 2.76 -12.88 -3.52
CA TYR A 224 1.81 -12.03 -4.23
C TYR A 224 2.33 -10.59 -4.30
N THR A 225 2.82 -10.08 -3.17
CA THR A 225 3.33 -8.72 -3.01
C THR A 225 4.36 -8.67 -1.89
N ILE A 226 5.33 -7.77 -2.02
CA ILE A 226 6.04 -7.24 -0.86
C ILE A 226 5.01 -6.49 -0.01
N MET A 227 4.90 -6.79 1.29
CA MET A 227 3.73 -6.47 2.12
C MET A 227 3.23 -5.01 1.99
N HIS A 228 4.15 -4.06 1.79
CA HIS A 228 3.86 -2.63 1.70
C HIS A 228 3.33 -2.20 0.32
N THR A 229 3.69 -2.90 -0.75
CA THR A 229 3.50 -2.44 -2.14
C THR A 229 2.02 -2.40 -2.52
N GLU A 230 1.32 -3.55 -2.53
CA GLU A 230 -0.10 -3.55 -2.86
C GLU A 230 -0.96 -2.96 -1.74
N PHE A 231 -0.50 -3.00 -0.48
CA PHE A 231 -1.22 -2.36 0.60
C PHE A 231 -1.30 -0.83 0.41
N TYR A 232 -0.17 -0.19 0.07
CA TYR A 232 -0.16 1.22 -0.29
C TYR A 232 -0.96 1.50 -1.58
N ARG A 233 -0.84 0.64 -2.61
CA ARG A 233 -1.52 0.85 -3.90
C ARG A 233 -3.04 0.67 -3.82
N GLU A 234 -3.53 -0.19 -2.93
CA GLU A 234 -4.93 -0.64 -2.94
C GLU A 234 -5.66 -0.58 -1.60
N ARG A 235 -5.03 -0.34 -0.44
CA ARG A 235 -5.68 -0.36 0.89
C ARG A 235 -5.57 0.94 1.66
N ALA A 236 -4.37 1.50 1.77
CA ALA A 236 -4.12 2.68 2.58
C ALA A 236 -4.87 3.91 2.03
N GLN A 237 -5.68 4.58 2.86
CA GLN A 237 -6.46 5.74 2.48
C GLN A 237 -6.10 6.97 3.32
N PRO A 238 -6.20 8.18 2.75
CA PRO A 238 -6.03 9.42 3.50
C PRO A 238 -6.83 9.42 4.80
N GLY A 239 -6.21 9.90 5.87
CA GLY A 239 -6.84 10.04 7.17
C GLY A 239 -6.81 8.79 8.04
N GLN A 240 -6.43 7.61 7.53
CA GLN A 240 -6.40 6.38 8.31
C GLN A 240 -5.25 6.28 9.32
N PHE A 241 -5.44 5.48 10.37
CA PHE A 241 -4.41 5.06 11.31
C PHE A 241 -4.04 3.57 11.13
N ILE A 242 -2.81 3.33 10.69
CA ILE A 242 -2.33 2.01 10.26
C ILE A 242 -1.13 1.62 11.10
N ILE A 243 -1.11 0.37 11.59
CA ILE A 243 0.07 -0.17 12.27
C ILE A 243 0.50 -1.48 11.64
N GLY A 244 1.78 -1.82 11.78
CA GLY A 244 2.30 -3.07 11.28
C GLY A 244 3.51 -3.54 12.05
N SER A 245 3.74 -4.85 12.04
CA SER A 245 4.91 -5.45 12.68
C SER A 245 6.13 -5.46 11.75
N ASP A 246 6.36 -4.34 11.05
CA ASP A 246 7.52 -4.09 10.22
C ASP A 246 7.88 -2.59 10.24
N SER A 247 9.18 -2.26 10.16
CA SER A 247 9.62 -0.87 10.28
C SER A 247 9.24 0.02 9.10
N HIS A 248 9.00 -0.58 7.93
CA HIS A 248 8.68 0.11 6.68
C HIS A 248 7.18 0.24 6.43
N THR A 249 6.34 -0.10 7.42
CA THR A 249 4.91 0.23 7.41
C THR A 249 4.66 1.73 7.16
N CYS A 250 5.61 2.59 7.52
CA CYS A 250 5.60 4.02 7.20
C CYS A 250 5.42 4.37 5.71
N SER A 251 5.69 3.45 4.78
CA SER A 251 5.55 3.68 3.33
C SER A 251 4.16 4.18 2.92
N SER A 252 3.11 3.73 3.61
CA SER A 252 1.73 4.11 3.32
C SER A 252 1.43 5.59 3.60
N GLY A 253 2.27 6.28 4.39
CA GLY A 253 2.11 7.72 4.65
C GLY A 253 2.23 8.61 3.41
N ALA A 254 2.69 8.04 2.29
CA ALA A 254 2.56 8.65 0.96
C ALA A 254 1.12 8.98 0.53
N ASN A 255 0.14 8.26 1.07
CA ASN A 255 -1.30 8.51 0.82
C ASN A 255 -1.95 9.43 1.85
N GLY A 256 -1.19 10.10 2.71
CA GLY A 256 -1.76 10.98 3.75
C GLY A 256 -2.46 10.22 4.88
N CYS A 257 -2.02 9.00 5.16
CA CYS A 257 -2.41 8.25 6.36
C CYS A 257 -1.27 8.22 7.37
N LEU A 258 -1.59 8.00 8.63
CA LEU A 258 -0.60 7.83 9.68
C LEU A 258 -0.30 6.34 9.84
N SER A 259 0.83 5.90 9.30
CA SER A 259 1.20 4.48 9.20
C SER A 259 2.48 4.19 9.97
N ILE A 260 2.45 3.35 11.01
CA ILE A 260 3.56 3.21 11.97
C ILE A 260 4.00 1.76 12.12
N GLY A 261 5.31 1.52 12.04
CA GLY A 261 5.93 0.24 12.39
C GLY A 261 6.09 0.09 13.90
N LEU A 262 5.60 -1.00 14.47
CA LEU A 262 5.66 -1.30 15.90
C LEU A 262 6.19 -2.72 16.15
N GLY A 263 6.47 -3.04 17.42
CA GLY A 263 6.86 -4.39 17.81
C GLY A 263 5.70 -5.39 17.75
N ALA A 264 6.03 -6.67 17.63
CA ALA A 264 5.04 -7.75 17.52
C ALA A 264 4.05 -7.78 18.70
N THR A 265 4.49 -7.41 19.90
CA THR A 265 3.62 -7.37 21.09
C THR A 265 2.55 -6.28 20.96
N GLU A 266 2.94 -5.04 20.64
CA GLU A 266 2.00 -3.93 20.48
C GLU A 266 1.00 -4.21 19.37
N VAL A 267 1.48 -4.71 18.23
CA VAL A 267 0.63 -5.02 17.06
C VAL A 267 -0.34 -6.17 17.38
N THR A 268 0.10 -7.21 18.08
CA THR A 268 -0.80 -8.29 18.52
C THR A 268 -1.86 -7.79 19.50
N MET A 269 -1.52 -6.89 20.42
CA MET A 269 -2.51 -6.34 21.33
C MET A 269 -3.59 -5.57 20.57
N ALA A 270 -3.21 -4.69 19.66
CA ALA A 270 -4.14 -3.99 18.79
C ALA A 270 -4.96 -4.93 17.89
N LEU A 271 -4.38 -6.05 17.43
CA LEU A 271 -5.11 -7.07 16.66
C LEU A 271 -6.24 -7.69 17.47
N VAL A 272 -6.03 -7.88 18.77
CA VAL A 272 -7.03 -8.45 19.68
C VAL A 272 -8.07 -7.41 20.09
N THR A 273 -7.65 -6.18 20.39
CA THR A 273 -8.51 -5.16 21.02
C THR A 273 -9.12 -4.15 20.04
N GLY A 274 -8.53 -3.95 18.87
CA GLY A 274 -8.87 -2.88 17.92
C GLY A 274 -8.28 -1.51 18.26
N GLU A 275 -7.54 -1.42 19.36
CA GLU A 275 -7.10 -0.16 19.95
C GLU A 275 -5.71 -0.27 20.58
N ILE A 276 -4.99 0.84 20.62
CA ILE A 276 -3.65 0.93 21.20
C ILE A 276 -3.42 2.28 21.89
N TRP A 277 -2.54 2.30 22.88
CA TRP A 277 -2.13 3.53 23.55
C TRP A 277 -0.99 4.21 22.80
N PHE A 278 -1.12 5.51 22.57
CA PHE A 278 -0.07 6.33 21.96
C PHE A 278 0.16 7.59 22.78
N LYS A 279 1.44 7.96 22.90
CA LYS A 279 1.82 9.32 23.24
C LYS A 279 1.94 10.11 21.95
N VAL A 280 1.14 11.16 21.77
CA VAL A 280 1.15 11.97 20.55
C VAL A 280 2.56 12.55 20.36
N PRO A 281 3.26 12.21 19.27
CA PRO A 281 4.65 12.60 19.07
C PRO A 281 4.80 14.08 18.68
N GLU A 282 6.02 14.57 18.74
CA GLU A 282 6.39 15.82 18.06
C GLU A 282 6.39 15.59 16.54
N VAL A 283 6.11 16.65 15.78
CA VAL A 283 6.10 16.61 14.30
C VAL A 283 7.16 17.56 13.77
N VAL A 284 7.99 17.08 12.84
CA VAL A 284 8.95 17.90 12.08
C VAL A 284 8.42 18.09 10.68
N GLU A 285 8.44 19.33 10.20
CA GLU A 285 8.09 19.65 8.83
C GLU A 285 9.33 19.59 7.93
N ILE A 286 9.25 18.85 6.83
CA ILE A 286 10.17 18.95 5.70
C ILE A 286 9.41 19.60 4.54
N ARG A 287 9.64 20.90 4.36
CA ARG A 287 9.00 21.72 3.33
C ARG A 287 9.77 21.59 2.02
N LEU A 288 9.20 20.86 1.07
CA LEU A 288 9.79 20.64 -0.24
C LEU A 288 9.49 21.83 -1.17
N THR A 289 10.53 22.36 -1.81
CA THR A 289 10.44 23.47 -2.78
C THR A 289 11.13 23.09 -4.09
N GLY A 290 10.94 23.88 -5.15
CA GLY A 290 11.55 23.61 -6.45
C GLY A 290 10.95 22.40 -7.20
N LYS A 291 11.61 21.99 -8.28
CA LYS A 291 11.19 20.86 -9.13
C LYS A 291 12.39 19.93 -9.34
N PRO A 292 12.24 18.61 -9.11
CA PRO A 292 13.32 17.66 -9.37
C PRO A 292 13.65 17.61 -10.87
N ALA A 293 14.93 17.37 -11.18
CA ALA A 293 15.39 17.16 -12.55
C ALA A 293 14.85 15.84 -13.12
N ARG A 294 14.83 15.69 -14.46
CA ARG A 294 14.40 14.45 -15.10
C ARG A 294 15.28 13.29 -14.65
N GLY A 295 14.65 12.20 -14.22
CA GLY A 295 15.33 11.00 -13.73
C GLY A 295 15.76 11.06 -12.26
N VAL A 296 15.48 12.15 -11.55
CA VAL A 296 15.59 12.23 -10.08
C VAL A 296 14.27 11.79 -9.47
N GLY A 297 14.26 10.60 -8.86
CA GLY A 297 13.06 9.99 -8.27
C GLY A 297 12.94 10.20 -6.76
N GLY A 298 11.91 9.62 -6.15
CA GLY A 298 11.70 9.66 -4.70
C GLY A 298 12.90 9.16 -3.90
N LYS A 299 13.58 8.11 -4.41
CA LYS A 299 14.81 7.57 -3.81
C LYS A 299 15.94 8.61 -3.74
N ASP A 300 16.17 9.35 -4.82
CA ASP A 300 17.22 10.38 -4.86
C ASP A 300 16.86 11.54 -3.92
N ILE A 301 15.58 11.88 -3.81
CA ILE A 301 15.08 12.95 -2.92
C ILE A 301 15.29 12.57 -1.45
N ILE A 302 14.89 11.38 -1.01
CA ILE A 302 15.11 10.99 0.40
C ILE A 302 16.59 10.81 0.73
N LEU A 303 17.41 10.36 -0.23
CA LEU A 303 18.87 10.38 -0.07
C LEU A 303 19.41 11.81 0.02
N TYR A 304 18.87 12.77 -0.74
CA TYR A 304 19.24 14.17 -0.63
C TYR A 304 18.84 14.77 0.73
N ILE A 305 17.66 14.45 1.25
CA ILE A 305 17.23 14.83 2.60
C ILE A 305 18.21 14.27 3.66
N LEU A 306 18.54 12.98 3.56
CA LEU A 306 19.55 12.34 4.42
C LEU A 306 20.94 12.98 4.25
N GLN A 307 21.30 13.45 3.06
CA GLN A 307 22.55 14.16 2.84
C GLN A 307 22.59 15.50 3.57
N GLN A 308 21.50 16.27 3.51
CA GLN A 308 21.40 17.61 4.11
C GLN A 308 21.28 17.54 5.63
N LEU A 309 20.41 16.66 6.12
CA LEU A 309 20.02 16.63 7.53
C LEU A 309 20.73 15.56 8.33
N LYS A 310 21.27 14.52 7.68
CA LYS A 310 21.89 13.34 8.31
C LYS A 310 20.93 12.54 9.18
N ARG A 311 21.32 11.32 9.54
CA ARG A 311 20.59 10.55 10.54
C ARG A 311 21.02 11.04 11.91
N ASN A 312 20.33 12.07 12.40
CA ASN A 312 20.62 12.71 13.68
C ASN A 312 19.34 12.79 14.55
N THR A 313 19.36 13.66 15.55
CA THR A 313 18.23 13.86 16.47
C THR A 313 17.06 14.65 15.86
N VAL A 314 17.10 15.07 14.59
CA VAL A 314 16.03 15.84 13.96
C VAL A 314 14.74 15.02 13.92
N ALA A 315 14.77 13.84 13.29
CA ALA A 315 13.58 13.00 13.14
C ALA A 315 13.38 12.00 14.29
N SER A 316 14.40 11.77 15.14
CA SER A 316 14.33 10.80 16.24
C SER A 316 13.10 11.02 17.13
N ASP A 317 12.29 9.97 17.31
CA ASP A 317 11.04 9.97 18.08
C ASP A 317 9.98 10.99 17.61
N ARG A 318 10.06 11.40 16.33
CA ARG A 318 9.13 12.35 15.72
C ARG A 318 8.49 11.78 14.46
N VAL A 319 7.31 12.31 14.14
CA VAL A 319 6.71 12.14 12.82
C VAL A 319 7.30 13.19 11.87
N VAL A 320 7.61 12.78 10.64
CA VAL A 320 8.08 13.69 9.60
C VAL A 320 6.93 13.99 8.65
N GLU A 321 6.48 15.23 8.63
CA GLU A 321 5.41 15.70 7.74
C GLU A 321 6.03 16.41 6.53
N TYR A 322 5.79 15.87 5.33
CA TYR A 322 6.26 16.40 4.06
C TYR A 322 5.21 17.36 3.48
N THR A 323 5.60 18.61 3.31
CA THR A 323 4.72 19.70 2.86
C THR A 323 5.39 20.51 1.75
N GLY A 324 4.71 21.57 1.29
CA GLY A 324 5.30 22.57 0.40
C GLY A 324 5.02 22.33 -1.08
N LEU A 325 5.27 23.37 -1.87
CA LEU A 325 4.91 23.43 -3.28
C LEU A 325 5.69 22.44 -4.16
N GLY A 326 6.78 21.88 -3.66
CA GLY A 326 7.56 20.83 -4.33
C GLY A 326 6.81 19.50 -4.42
N CYS A 327 5.90 19.21 -3.48
CA CYS A 327 5.14 17.96 -3.44
C CYS A 327 4.31 17.71 -4.71
N ARG A 328 3.85 18.77 -5.40
CA ARG A 328 3.09 18.65 -6.66
C ARG A 328 3.88 18.00 -7.80
N TRP A 329 5.21 18.00 -7.71
CA TRP A 329 6.11 17.39 -8.68
C TRP A 329 6.51 15.97 -8.31
N LEU A 330 5.91 15.41 -7.25
CA LEU A 330 6.17 14.06 -6.77
C LEU A 330 4.95 13.21 -7.04
N SER A 331 5.18 12.14 -7.81
CA SER A 331 4.23 11.06 -8.02
C SER A 331 3.90 10.38 -6.70
N SER A 332 2.81 9.62 -6.66
CA SER A 332 2.50 8.84 -5.47
C SER A 332 3.62 7.82 -5.19
N ASP A 333 4.18 7.20 -6.22
CA ASP A 333 5.32 6.27 -6.11
C ASP A 333 6.60 6.94 -5.56
N ALA A 334 6.89 8.19 -5.95
CA ALA A 334 8.01 8.95 -5.39
C ALA A 334 7.77 9.27 -3.90
N ARG A 335 6.53 9.63 -3.52
CA ARG A 335 6.14 9.83 -2.12
C ARG A 335 6.27 8.55 -1.32
N PHE A 336 5.92 7.39 -1.90
CA PHE A 336 6.07 6.07 -1.28
C PHE A 336 7.54 5.79 -0.93
N ALA A 337 8.47 6.01 -1.86
CA ALA A 337 9.89 5.83 -1.60
C ALA A 337 10.42 6.77 -0.48
N ILE A 338 9.95 8.01 -0.44
CA ILE A 338 10.32 9.01 0.58
C ILE A 338 9.76 8.62 1.96
N ALA A 339 8.47 8.28 2.03
CA ALA A 339 7.81 7.85 3.26
C ALA A 339 8.45 6.57 3.82
N ASN A 340 8.71 5.58 2.96
CA ASN A 340 9.40 4.34 3.31
C ASN A 340 10.74 4.61 4.01
N MET A 341 11.60 5.43 3.40
CA MET A 341 12.93 5.69 3.94
C MET A 341 12.97 6.76 5.04
N THR A 342 11.82 7.23 5.53
CA THR A 342 11.77 8.10 6.71
C THR A 342 12.27 7.38 7.96
N THR A 343 12.10 6.06 8.03
CA THR A 343 12.67 5.23 9.09
C THR A 343 14.21 5.31 9.09
N GLU A 344 14.86 5.31 7.92
CA GLU A 344 16.30 5.50 7.79
C GLU A 344 16.77 6.92 8.18
N PHE A 345 15.90 7.92 8.06
CA PHE A 345 16.13 9.28 8.58
C PHE A 345 15.99 9.34 10.11
N GLY A 346 15.39 8.32 10.73
CA GLY A 346 15.20 8.22 12.18
C GLY A 346 13.80 8.61 12.65
N GLY A 347 12.88 8.91 11.73
CA GLY A 347 11.48 9.20 12.06
C GLY A 347 10.71 7.96 12.48
N ILE A 348 9.69 8.17 13.33
CA ILE A 348 8.68 7.13 13.64
C ILE A 348 7.94 6.74 12.36
N THR A 349 7.58 7.73 11.56
CA THR A 349 6.96 7.57 10.24
C THR A 349 7.07 8.87 9.45
N GLY A 350 6.86 8.77 8.13
CA GLY A 350 6.78 9.89 7.21
C GLY A 350 5.39 9.99 6.61
N ILE A 351 4.80 11.18 6.60
CA ILE A 351 3.46 11.43 6.06
C ILE A 351 3.49 12.61 5.10
N PHE A 352 2.88 12.46 3.93
CA PHE A 352 2.61 13.57 3.02
C PHE A 352 1.25 14.16 3.36
N ALA A 353 1.15 15.49 3.48
CA ALA A 353 -0.16 16.13 3.46
C ALA A 353 -0.84 15.77 2.13
N PRO A 354 -2.03 15.14 2.14
CA PRO A 354 -2.66 14.67 0.92
C PRO A 354 -3.05 15.86 0.04
N ASP A 355 -3.02 15.67 -1.28
CA ASP A 355 -3.34 16.69 -2.29
C ASP A 355 -4.06 16.07 -3.50
N VAL A 356 -4.20 16.84 -4.57
CA VAL A 356 -4.79 16.40 -5.85
C VAL A 356 -4.13 15.15 -6.44
N VAL A 357 -2.83 14.93 -6.24
CA VAL A 357 -2.12 13.74 -6.73
C VAL A 357 -2.55 12.53 -5.90
N THR A 358 -2.61 12.68 -4.57
CA THR A 358 -3.14 11.65 -3.68
C THR A 358 -4.59 11.32 -4.04
N ASN A 359 -5.46 12.32 -4.18
CA ASN A 359 -6.87 12.10 -4.51
C ASN A 359 -7.03 11.32 -5.83
N HIS A 360 -6.34 11.75 -6.89
CA HIS A 360 -6.35 11.04 -8.17
C HIS A 360 -5.88 9.58 -8.04
N PHE A 361 -4.81 9.33 -7.28
CA PHE A 361 -4.29 7.98 -7.08
C PHE A 361 -5.30 7.08 -6.37
N ILE A 362 -5.96 7.56 -5.32
CA ILE A 362 -7.02 6.81 -4.62
C ILE A 362 -8.21 6.56 -5.55
N ASP A 363 -8.67 7.58 -6.27
CA ASP A 363 -9.80 7.49 -7.21
C ASP A 363 -9.51 6.54 -8.38
N SER A 364 -8.24 6.35 -8.76
CA SER A 364 -7.82 5.44 -9.83
C SER A 364 -7.90 3.95 -9.47
N ARG A 365 -8.13 3.60 -8.19
CA ARG A 365 -8.19 2.19 -7.74
C ARG A 365 -9.29 1.40 -8.44
N ARG A 366 -9.18 0.07 -8.46
CA ARG A 366 -10.21 -0.76 -9.11
C ARG A 366 -11.40 -1.00 -8.19
N THR A 367 -11.11 -1.27 -6.91
CA THR A 367 -12.12 -1.70 -5.95
C THR A 367 -12.75 -0.51 -5.25
N PRO A 368 -14.08 -0.28 -5.38
CA PRO A 368 -14.75 0.89 -4.80
C PRO A 368 -14.62 0.99 -3.27
N GLN A 369 -14.59 -0.14 -2.56
CA GLN A 369 -14.50 -0.18 -1.10
C GLN A 369 -13.20 0.45 -0.57
N TYR A 370 -12.13 0.48 -1.37
CA TYR A 370 -10.84 1.08 -1.00
C TYR A 370 -10.67 2.50 -1.54
N LYS A 371 -11.80 3.12 -1.86
CA LYS A 371 -11.95 4.55 -2.16
C LYS A 371 -12.87 5.22 -1.14
N ARG A 372 -13.90 4.50 -0.68
CA ARG A 372 -14.85 4.93 0.37
C ARG A 372 -14.14 5.04 1.73
N GLY A 373 -14.42 6.08 2.51
CA GLY A 373 -13.76 6.31 3.81
C GLY A 373 -12.38 6.98 3.71
N SER A 374 -12.10 7.70 2.62
CA SER A 374 -10.90 8.54 2.50
C SER A 374 -11.19 9.93 3.08
N TYR A 375 -10.43 10.34 4.10
CA TYR A 375 -10.59 11.63 4.76
C TYR A 375 -9.35 12.50 4.54
N TYR A 376 -9.55 13.62 3.85
CA TYR A 376 -8.48 14.51 3.43
C TYR A 376 -8.32 15.65 4.43
N PHE A 377 -7.23 15.64 5.19
CA PHE A 377 -6.87 16.68 6.14
C PHE A 377 -5.79 17.59 5.57
N GLN A 378 -5.97 18.91 5.70
CA GLN A 378 -4.90 19.89 5.53
C GLN A 378 -4.34 20.29 6.89
N PRO A 379 -3.04 20.65 6.99
CA PRO A 379 -2.56 21.31 8.19
C PRO A 379 -3.27 22.66 8.37
N ASP A 380 -3.61 23.02 9.62
CA ASP A 380 -4.15 24.34 9.91
C ASP A 380 -3.08 25.43 9.67
N GLU A 381 -3.49 26.62 9.21
CA GLU A 381 -2.59 27.73 8.87
C GLU A 381 -1.62 28.12 10.00
N ALA A 382 -2.04 27.95 11.26
CA ALA A 382 -1.26 28.28 12.45
C ALA A 382 -0.84 27.04 13.28
N CYS A 383 -0.80 25.85 12.68
CA CYS A 383 -0.30 24.66 13.38
C CYS A 383 1.18 24.79 13.73
N SER A 384 1.60 24.10 14.79
CA SER A 384 2.98 24.13 15.27
C SER A 384 3.73 22.85 14.86
N TYR A 385 4.96 23.03 14.39
CA TYR A 385 5.95 21.98 14.21
C TYR A 385 7.08 22.14 15.22
N ALA A 386 7.66 21.04 15.69
CA ALA A 386 8.82 21.06 16.58
C ALA A 386 10.07 21.64 15.89
N ALA A 387 10.17 21.43 14.57
CA ALA A 387 11.14 22.08 13.69
C ALA A 387 10.61 22.07 12.26
N SER A 388 11.06 23.03 11.44
CA SER A 388 10.78 23.07 10.00
C SER A 388 12.09 23.21 9.23
N TYR A 389 12.27 22.40 8.18
CA TYR A 389 13.42 22.45 7.29
C TYR A 389 12.96 22.59 5.84
N GLU A 390 13.58 23.49 5.09
CA GLU A 390 13.31 23.64 3.67
C GLU A 390 14.31 22.81 2.84
N ILE A 391 13.79 22.05 1.86
CA ILE A 391 14.58 21.22 0.95
C ILE A 391 14.25 21.60 -0.49
N ASP A 392 15.25 22.16 -1.18
CA ASP A 392 15.14 22.57 -2.59
C ASP A 392 15.40 21.40 -3.54
N LEU A 393 14.34 20.90 -4.16
CA LEU A 393 14.38 19.76 -5.07
C LEU A 393 15.17 20.04 -6.37
N ASN A 394 15.42 21.30 -6.72
CA ASN A 394 16.26 21.63 -7.89
C ASN A 394 17.72 21.19 -7.69
N LYS A 395 18.14 21.01 -6.44
CA LYS A 395 19.51 20.61 -6.07
C LYS A 395 19.65 19.09 -5.86
N ALA A 396 18.53 18.37 -5.84
CA ALA A 396 18.56 16.92 -5.76
C ALA A 396 19.17 16.34 -7.05
N GLN A 397 20.05 15.37 -6.89
CA GLN A 397 20.78 14.73 -7.98
C GLN A 397 20.98 13.25 -7.67
N PRO A 398 21.24 12.40 -8.70
CA PRO A 398 21.53 10.99 -8.48
C PRO A 398 22.65 10.81 -7.44
N SER A 399 22.35 10.04 -6.40
CA SER A 399 23.23 9.89 -5.23
C SER A 399 23.32 8.44 -4.74
N VAL A 400 24.35 8.18 -3.92
CA VAL A 400 24.70 6.87 -3.37
C VAL A 400 24.85 6.98 -1.86
N ALA A 401 24.19 6.11 -1.09
CA ALA A 401 24.55 5.93 0.31
C ALA A 401 25.60 4.84 0.42
N ARG A 402 26.77 5.18 0.98
CA ARG A 402 27.89 4.27 1.12
C ARG A 402 27.68 3.33 2.30
N TYR A 403 28.11 2.09 2.15
CA TYR A 403 28.13 1.14 3.27
C TYR A 403 29.10 1.61 4.39
N PRO A 404 28.76 1.45 5.68
CA PRO A 404 27.52 0.90 6.27
C PRO A 404 26.48 1.95 6.66
N ASN A 405 26.71 3.24 6.38
CA ASN A 405 25.89 4.31 6.92
C ASN A 405 24.80 4.79 5.94
N PRO A 406 23.50 4.70 6.30
CA PRO A 406 22.38 5.11 5.42
C PRO A 406 22.43 6.60 5.02
N ASP A 407 23.05 7.43 5.83
CA ASP A 407 23.13 8.89 5.72
C ASP A 407 24.50 9.39 5.21
N ASP A 408 25.44 8.48 4.93
CA ASP A 408 26.66 8.76 4.19
C ASP A 408 26.39 8.82 2.68
N VAL A 409 25.59 9.83 2.32
CA VAL A 409 25.13 10.06 0.95
C VAL A 409 26.09 10.97 0.19
N VAL A 410 26.60 10.47 -0.93
CA VAL A 410 27.47 11.21 -1.86
C VAL A 410 26.87 11.22 -3.28
N PRO A 411 27.10 12.28 -4.08
CA PRO A 411 26.73 12.26 -5.49
C PRO A 411 27.41 11.11 -6.23
N VAL A 412 26.75 10.53 -7.23
CA VAL A 412 27.28 9.38 -7.99
C VAL A 412 28.67 9.64 -8.56
N GLY A 413 28.94 10.85 -9.06
CA GLY A 413 30.26 11.22 -9.60
C GLY A 413 31.43 11.11 -8.61
N LYS A 414 31.17 10.99 -7.29
CA LYS A 414 32.23 10.76 -6.28
C LYS A 414 32.66 9.30 -6.16
N VAL A 415 31.86 8.38 -6.67
CA VAL A 415 32.08 6.92 -6.61
C VAL A 415 32.02 6.28 -7.99
N GLU A 416 31.98 7.08 -9.05
CA GLU A 416 32.02 6.61 -10.43
C GLU A 416 33.32 5.84 -10.69
N GLY A 417 33.24 4.71 -11.37
CA GLY A 417 34.39 3.82 -11.58
C GLY A 417 34.55 2.71 -10.53
N THR A 418 33.78 2.71 -9.44
CA THR A 418 33.78 1.60 -8.47
C THR A 418 33.29 0.31 -9.12
N LYS A 419 34.10 -0.75 -9.07
CA LYS A 419 33.75 -2.08 -9.60
C LYS A 419 32.70 -2.76 -8.74
N LEU A 420 31.84 -3.53 -9.39
CA LEU A 420 30.72 -4.22 -8.78
C LEU A 420 30.76 -5.72 -9.12
N ASP A 421 30.35 -6.53 -8.16
CA ASP A 421 30.11 -7.97 -8.33
C ASP A 421 28.63 -8.27 -8.61
N GLY A 422 27.73 -7.34 -8.26
CA GLY A 422 26.31 -7.49 -8.55
C GLY A 422 25.52 -6.19 -8.46
N VAL A 423 24.37 -6.18 -9.12
CA VAL A 423 23.37 -5.11 -9.08
C VAL A 423 21.99 -5.69 -8.76
N PHE A 424 21.22 -4.97 -7.95
CA PHE A 424 19.87 -5.37 -7.56
C PHE A 424 18.88 -4.20 -7.67
N ILE A 425 17.78 -4.41 -8.41
CA ILE A 425 16.64 -3.49 -8.50
C ILE A 425 15.42 -4.20 -7.88
N GLY A 426 14.78 -3.60 -6.88
CA GLY A 426 13.70 -4.22 -6.11
C GLY A 426 13.73 -3.81 -4.63
N ALA A 427 13.16 -4.64 -3.75
CA ALA A 427 12.89 -4.36 -2.33
C ALA A 427 11.66 -3.47 -2.08
N CYS A 428 11.27 -3.34 -0.80
CA CYS A 428 10.07 -2.62 -0.37
C CYS A 428 10.08 -1.11 -0.62
N THR A 429 11.21 -0.53 -1.04
CA THR A 429 11.33 0.90 -1.40
C THR A 429 11.09 1.15 -2.89
N THR A 430 11.24 0.12 -3.73
CA THR A 430 11.18 0.28 -5.19
C THR A 430 9.74 0.19 -5.64
N ALA A 431 9.22 1.30 -6.16
CA ALA A 431 7.86 1.38 -6.66
C ALA A 431 7.76 0.94 -8.14
N GLU A 432 6.57 1.04 -8.73
CA GLU A 432 6.37 0.67 -10.12
C GLU A 432 7.04 1.66 -11.07
N GLU A 433 6.91 2.96 -10.81
CA GLU A 433 7.57 4.03 -11.57
C GLU A 433 9.10 3.84 -11.64
N ASP A 434 9.70 3.41 -10.53
CA ASP A 434 11.12 3.13 -10.42
C ASP A 434 11.57 2.03 -11.41
N LEU A 435 10.78 0.97 -11.54
CA LEU A 435 11.02 -0.13 -12.49
C LEU A 435 10.84 0.32 -13.93
N VAL A 436 9.87 1.20 -14.19
CA VAL A 436 9.69 1.80 -15.51
C VAL A 436 10.91 2.65 -15.90
N ILE A 437 11.36 3.53 -15.00
CA ILE A 437 12.56 4.37 -15.22
C ILE A 437 13.80 3.49 -15.46
N GLY A 438 13.98 2.44 -14.65
CA GLY A 438 15.06 1.49 -14.82
C GLY A 438 15.06 0.86 -16.21
N ALA A 439 13.92 0.35 -16.68
CA ALA A 439 13.78 -0.21 -18.03
C ALA A 439 14.09 0.83 -19.12
N LEU A 440 13.61 2.07 -19.00
CA LEU A 440 13.89 3.12 -19.99
C LEU A 440 15.39 3.47 -20.08
N VAL A 441 16.09 3.52 -18.95
CA VAL A 441 17.55 3.73 -18.92
C VAL A 441 18.30 2.55 -19.56
N LEU A 442 17.88 1.32 -19.28
CA LEU A 442 18.46 0.13 -19.91
C LEU A 442 18.23 0.13 -21.42
N GLN A 443 17.02 0.49 -21.87
CA GLN A 443 16.70 0.59 -23.29
C GLN A 443 17.60 1.60 -24.01
N ALA A 444 17.76 2.80 -23.43
CA ALA A 444 18.65 3.82 -23.98
C ALA A 444 20.11 3.33 -24.07
N GLY A 445 20.59 2.57 -23.07
CA GLY A 445 21.90 1.94 -23.11
C GLY A 445 22.04 0.91 -24.23
N LEU A 446 21.06 0.02 -24.38
CA LEU A 446 21.03 -0.99 -25.45
C LEU A 446 21.01 -0.35 -26.84
N ASP A 447 20.20 0.70 -27.03
CA ASP A 447 20.09 1.42 -28.30
C ASP A 447 21.37 2.20 -28.63
N ALA A 448 22.10 2.66 -27.61
CA ALA A 448 23.43 3.24 -27.75
C ALA A 448 24.54 2.18 -28.01
N GLY A 449 24.18 0.90 -28.12
CA GLY A 449 25.10 -0.20 -28.40
C GLY A 449 25.82 -0.78 -27.19
N LEU A 450 25.42 -0.41 -25.96
CA LEU A 450 25.95 -1.04 -24.75
C LEU A 450 25.49 -2.50 -24.68
N LYS A 451 26.36 -3.36 -24.17
CA LYS A 451 26.09 -4.78 -23.96
C LYS A 451 26.46 -5.16 -22.53
N PRO A 452 25.64 -5.97 -21.84
CA PRO A 452 25.99 -6.44 -20.51
C PRO A 452 27.25 -7.30 -20.56
N VAL A 453 28.20 -7.03 -19.67
CA VAL A 453 29.39 -7.87 -19.49
C VAL A 453 28.99 -9.27 -18.99
N ALA A 454 29.78 -10.28 -19.37
CA ALA A 454 29.49 -11.69 -19.07
C ALA A 454 29.56 -12.05 -17.57
N HIS A 455 30.21 -11.21 -16.75
CA HIS A 455 30.30 -11.38 -15.30
C HIS A 455 29.32 -10.47 -14.56
N GLY A 456 29.19 -10.69 -13.25
CA GLY A 456 28.37 -9.92 -12.34
C GLY A 456 26.90 -10.32 -12.35
N THR A 457 26.31 -10.43 -11.17
CA THR A 457 24.90 -10.82 -11.02
C THR A 457 23.98 -9.62 -11.24
N ARG A 458 22.92 -9.79 -12.02
CA ARG A 458 21.90 -8.77 -12.27
C ARG A 458 20.53 -9.31 -11.89
N ARG A 459 19.90 -8.72 -10.89
CA ARG A 459 18.59 -9.14 -10.39
C ARG A 459 17.61 -7.98 -10.39
N VAL A 460 16.41 -8.22 -10.92
CA VAL A 460 15.28 -7.30 -10.77
C VAL A 460 14.11 -8.04 -10.13
N VAL A 461 13.47 -7.46 -9.12
CA VAL A 461 12.31 -8.04 -8.42
C VAL A 461 11.18 -7.02 -8.39
N PRO A 462 10.10 -7.23 -9.15
CA PRO A 462 8.89 -6.43 -9.04
C PRO A 462 8.26 -6.55 -7.65
N GLY A 463 7.71 -5.46 -7.12
CA GLY A 463 7.09 -5.45 -5.78
C GLY A 463 5.80 -6.25 -5.65
N SER A 464 5.18 -6.65 -6.77
CA SER A 464 3.94 -7.43 -6.78
C SER A 464 3.66 -8.11 -8.12
N ARG A 465 2.74 -9.08 -8.14
CA ARG A 465 2.28 -9.73 -9.37
C ARG A 465 1.63 -8.75 -10.36
N PRO A 466 0.76 -7.80 -9.94
CA PRO A 466 0.25 -6.76 -10.84
C PRO A 466 1.35 -5.96 -11.55
N ILE A 467 2.40 -5.58 -10.83
CA ILE A 467 3.53 -4.84 -11.40
C ILE A 467 4.30 -5.72 -12.39
N ALA A 468 4.60 -6.97 -12.02
CA ALA A 468 5.28 -7.91 -12.91
C ALA A 468 4.51 -8.12 -14.23
N GLU A 469 3.19 -8.24 -14.14
CA GLU A 469 2.31 -8.38 -15.30
C GLU A 469 2.31 -7.12 -16.16
N HIS A 470 2.27 -5.93 -15.54
CA HIS A 470 2.37 -4.67 -16.28
C HIS A 470 3.69 -4.54 -17.03
N LEU A 471 4.82 -4.88 -16.39
CA LEU A 471 6.14 -4.89 -17.05
C LEU A 471 6.19 -5.87 -18.22
N ARG A 472 5.54 -7.03 -18.13
CA ARG A 472 5.45 -7.98 -19.25
C ARG A 472 4.61 -7.43 -20.39
N LYS A 473 3.39 -6.96 -20.11
CA LYS A 473 2.45 -6.45 -21.12
C LYS A 473 2.97 -5.24 -21.89
N THR A 474 3.78 -4.40 -21.24
CA THR A 474 4.39 -3.21 -21.85
C THR A 474 5.72 -3.49 -22.55
N GLY A 475 6.22 -4.73 -22.51
CA GLY A 475 7.52 -5.11 -23.06
C GLY A 475 8.72 -4.66 -22.23
N LEU A 476 8.51 -4.01 -21.07
CA LEU A 476 9.58 -3.55 -20.19
C LEU A 476 10.37 -4.70 -19.56
N ALA A 477 9.71 -5.83 -19.29
CA ALA A 477 10.37 -7.04 -18.80
C ALA A 477 11.45 -7.55 -19.78
N GLU A 478 11.17 -7.53 -21.09
CA GLU A 478 12.11 -7.97 -22.12
C GLU A 478 13.37 -7.09 -22.15
N ILE A 479 13.22 -5.79 -21.84
CA ILE A 479 14.35 -4.85 -21.78
C ILE A 479 15.31 -5.23 -20.66
N TYR A 480 14.78 -5.58 -19.49
CA TYR A 480 15.57 -6.10 -18.37
C TYR A 480 16.32 -7.38 -18.76
N GLU A 481 15.64 -8.34 -19.37
CA GLU A 481 16.22 -9.61 -19.80
C GLU A 481 17.33 -9.39 -20.86
N ARG A 482 17.10 -8.51 -21.85
CA ARG A 482 18.10 -8.11 -22.86
C ARG A 482 19.32 -7.42 -22.25
N ALA A 483 19.13 -6.70 -21.16
CA ALA A 483 20.22 -6.11 -20.36
C ALA A 483 20.87 -7.10 -19.38
N GLY A 484 20.51 -8.38 -19.44
CA GLY A 484 21.11 -9.47 -18.66
C GLY A 484 20.56 -9.63 -17.25
N PHE A 485 19.44 -8.99 -16.90
CA PHE A 485 18.79 -9.19 -15.61
C PHE A 485 17.96 -10.46 -15.57
N THR A 486 18.06 -11.19 -14.45
CA THR A 486 17.07 -12.21 -14.09
C THR A 486 15.92 -11.54 -13.34
N ILE A 487 14.69 -11.74 -13.80
CA ILE A 487 13.48 -11.27 -13.12
C ILE A 487 13.08 -12.27 -12.03
N GLY A 488 13.00 -11.81 -10.78
CA GLY A 488 12.53 -12.62 -9.64
C GLY A 488 11.03 -12.52 -9.40
N ILE A 489 10.54 -13.34 -8.49
CA ILE A 489 9.16 -13.29 -7.99
C ILE A 489 9.02 -12.18 -6.93
N PRO A 490 7.81 -11.64 -6.71
CA PRO A 490 7.58 -10.68 -5.64
C PRO A 490 8.04 -11.21 -4.27
N GLY A 491 8.85 -10.41 -3.58
CA GLY A 491 9.43 -10.74 -2.28
C GLY A 491 10.58 -9.79 -1.93
N CYS A 492 10.99 -9.79 -0.67
CA CYS A 492 12.07 -8.93 -0.17
C CYS A 492 13.42 -9.24 -0.82
N SER A 493 13.66 -10.48 -1.27
CA SER A 493 14.88 -10.89 -1.99
C SER A 493 16.15 -10.45 -1.22
N TYR A 494 17.12 -9.83 -1.88
CA TYR A 494 18.37 -9.34 -1.29
C TYR A 494 18.19 -8.28 -0.18
N CYS A 495 16.99 -7.69 -0.01
CA CYS A 495 16.73 -6.61 0.95
C CYS A 495 16.97 -7.02 2.40
N VAL A 496 16.39 -8.14 2.80
CA VAL A 496 16.43 -8.61 4.19
C VAL A 496 17.53 -9.63 4.42
N GLY A 497 18.07 -10.24 3.36
CA GLY A 497 19.12 -11.26 3.44
C GLY A 497 18.70 -12.52 4.22
N MET A 498 17.40 -12.74 4.41
CA MET A 498 16.83 -13.89 5.13
C MET A 498 16.20 -14.94 4.20
N GLY A 499 16.10 -14.64 2.90
CA GLY A 499 15.47 -15.49 1.90
C GLY A 499 16.48 -16.23 1.02
N ALA A 500 16.02 -16.67 -0.14
CA ALA A 500 16.83 -17.44 -1.09
C ALA A 500 17.91 -16.62 -1.81
N ASP A 501 17.79 -15.28 -1.81
CA ASP A 501 18.74 -14.38 -2.43
C ASP A 501 19.62 -13.73 -1.35
N MET A 502 20.94 -13.99 -1.41
CA MET A 502 21.95 -13.42 -0.51
C MET A 502 23.21 -13.05 -1.27
N ALA A 503 23.77 -11.88 -0.97
CA ALA A 503 25.07 -11.47 -1.49
C ALA A 503 26.18 -12.31 -0.85
N ALA A 504 27.19 -12.70 -1.63
CA ALA A 504 28.31 -13.46 -1.11
C ALA A 504 29.21 -12.55 -0.23
N PRO A 505 29.80 -13.08 0.86
CA PRO A 505 30.68 -12.28 1.71
C PRO A 505 31.83 -11.62 0.92
N GLY A 506 32.03 -10.32 1.14
CA GLY A 506 33.13 -9.55 0.53
C GLY A 506 32.89 -9.13 -0.92
N THR A 507 31.66 -9.23 -1.43
CA THR A 507 31.30 -8.79 -2.79
C THR A 507 30.73 -7.38 -2.80
N VAL A 508 31.07 -6.57 -3.79
CA VAL A 508 30.57 -5.19 -3.87
C VAL A 508 29.28 -5.15 -4.66
N TRP A 509 28.16 -4.95 -3.97
CA TRP A 509 26.85 -4.83 -4.60
C TRP A 509 26.47 -3.38 -4.83
N LEU A 510 25.41 -3.20 -5.61
CA LEU A 510 24.80 -1.92 -5.84
C LEU A 510 23.28 -2.11 -5.91
N SER A 511 22.56 -1.53 -4.96
CA SER A 511 21.13 -1.82 -4.79
C SER A 511 20.23 -0.60 -4.68
N SER A 512 18.99 -0.77 -5.12
CA SER A 512 17.86 0.11 -4.89
C SER A 512 17.29 0.14 -3.46
N GLN A 513 17.68 -0.79 -2.61
CA GLN A 513 17.07 -1.05 -1.30
C GLN A 513 17.27 0.06 -0.24
N ASN A 514 16.47 0.01 0.82
CA ASN A 514 16.48 0.94 1.96
C ASN A 514 17.40 0.54 3.12
N ARG A 515 17.85 -0.71 3.26
CA ARG A 515 18.75 -1.15 4.36
C ARG A 515 20.20 -1.39 3.87
N ASN A 516 21.20 -1.21 4.75
CA ASN A 516 22.62 -1.14 4.34
C ASN A 516 23.37 -2.46 4.55
N PHE A 517 22.95 -3.49 3.83
CA PHE A 517 23.86 -4.57 3.45
C PHE A 517 24.47 -4.14 2.10
N GLU A 518 25.79 -3.92 2.04
CA GLU A 518 26.62 -3.40 0.91
C GLU A 518 25.90 -2.55 -0.20
N ASN A 519 25.97 -1.20 -0.06
CA ASN A 519 25.69 -0.09 -1.02
C ASN A 519 24.24 0.18 -1.52
N ARG A 520 23.78 1.46 -1.49
CA ARG A 520 22.44 1.92 -1.94
C ARG A 520 22.46 3.03 -3.00
N MET A 521 21.51 3.05 -3.95
CA MET A 521 21.29 4.13 -4.94
C MET A 521 19.84 4.22 -5.47
N GLY A 522 19.56 5.25 -6.28
CA GLY A 522 18.40 5.33 -7.18
C GLY A 522 18.45 4.35 -8.37
N MET A 523 17.28 3.99 -8.91
CA MET A 523 17.15 2.93 -9.93
C MET A 523 17.91 3.21 -11.21
N ALA A 524 17.84 4.46 -11.68
CA ALA A 524 18.48 4.87 -12.91
C ALA A 524 20.00 4.59 -12.85
N THR A 525 20.62 4.88 -11.72
CA THR A 525 22.05 4.64 -11.51
C THR A 525 22.37 3.15 -11.45
N VAL A 526 21.52 2.32 -10.81
CA VAL A 526 21.70 0.86 -10.81
C VAL A 526 21.60 0.30 -12.23
N ALA A 527 20.61 0.76 -13.00
CA ALA A 527 20.43 0.38 -14.40
C ALA A 527 21.63 0.79 -15.27
N ALA A 528 22.10 2.03 -15.17
CA ALA A 528 23.26 2.49 -15.93
C ALA A 528 24.54 1.71 -15.60
N SER A 529 24.73 1.38 -14.32
CA SER A 529 25.91 0.66 -13.83
C SER A 529 25.93 -0.82 -14.21
N SER A 530 24.78 -1.41 -14.56
CA SER A 530 24.66 -2.86 -14.81
C SER A 530 25.39 -3.33 -16.07
N PHE A 531 25.55 -2.47 -17.09
CA PHE A 531 26.18 -2.87 -18.36
C PHE A 531 27.63 -3.27 -18.15
N ALA A 532 28.41 -2.41 -17.49
CA ALA A 532 29.84 -2.60 -17.29
C ALA A 532 30.21 -3.20 -15.92
N MET A 533 29.25 -3.37 -15.01
CA MET A 533 29.49 -3.73 -13.61
C MET A 533 30.42 -2.74 -12.90
N VAL A 534 30.17 -1.46 -13.16
CA VAL A 534 30.92 -0.34 -12.61
C VAL A 534 29.94 0.79 -12.33
N VAL A 535 30.05 1.41 -11.16
CA VAL A 535 29.21 2.57 -10.80
C VAL A 535 29.35 3.64 -11.87
N THR A 536 28.22 4.01 -12.48
CA THR A 536 28.14 4.89 -13.65
C THR A 536 27.01 5.90 -13.45
N SER A 537 27.28 7.18 -13.75
CA SER A 537 26.22 8.20 -13.73
C SER A 537 25.14 7.90 -14.77
N PRO A 538 23.84 7.95 -14.42
CA PRO A 538 22.78 7.63 -15.37
C PRO A 538 22.47 8.78 -16.33
N GLN A 539 22.96 9.99 -16.05
CA GLN A 539 22.50 11.22 -16.73
C GLN A 539 22.62 11.12 -18.26
N LYS A 540 23.74 10.60 -18.77
CA LYS A 540 23.95 10.44 -20.21
C LYS A 540 22.88 9.54 -20.86
N LEU A 541 22.51 8.45 -20.19
CA LEU A 541 21.48 7.54 -20.71
C LEU A 541 20.09 8.15 -20.56
N ILE A 542 19.83 8.85 -19.45
CA ILE A 542 18.58 9.58 -19.25
C ILE A 542 18.39 10.60 -20.36
N ASP A 543 19.42 11.38 -20.71
CA ASP A 543 19.36 12.42 -21.74
C ASP A 543 19.02 11.86 -23.13
N LEU A 544 19.40 10.61 -23.42
CA LEU A 544 19.08 9.90 -24.66
C LEU A 544 17.62 9.43 -24.75
N ILE A 545 16.87 9.39 -23.65
CA ILE A 545 15.47 8.93 -23.66
C ILE A 545 14.59 10.02 -24.32
N PRO A 546 13.86 9.69 -25.40
CA PRO A 546 12.91 10.62 -26.02
C PRO A 546 11.84 11.08 -25.02
N ILE A 547 11.50 12.36 -25.03
CA ILE A 547 10.55 12.94 -24.07
C ILE A 547 9.17 12.28 -24.16
N GLU A 548 8.69 12.00 -25.38
CA GLU A 548 7.41 11.32 -25.60
C GLU A 548 7.39 9.93 -24.96
N ARG A 549 8.50 9.19 -25.05
CA ARG A 549 8.60 7.87 -24.42
C ARG A 549 8.61 7.98 -22.89
N TRP A 550 9.32 8.98 -22.35
CA TRP A 550 9.35 9.26 -20.92
C TRP A 550 7.96 9.62 -20.36
N GLU A 551 7.18 10.38 -21.12
CA GLU A 551 5.85 10.84 -20.70
C GLU A 551 4.75 9.78 -20.88
N ASN A 552 4.88 8.87 -21.85
CA ASN A 552 3.84 7.90 -22.19
C ASN A 552 4.00 6.53 -21.52
N VAL A 553 5.21 6.13 -21.14
CA VAL A 553 5.44 4.86 -20.46
C VAL A 553 5.44 5.12 -18.95
N LYS A 554 4.34 4.78 -18.29
CA LYS A 554 4.10 5.11 -16.88
C LYS A 554 3.55 3.92 -16.09
N GLY A 555 3.86 3.90 -14.79
CA GLY A 555 3.25 3.01 -13.81
C GLY A 555 1.97 3.59 -13.22
N LYS A 556 1.23 2.80 -12.44
CA LYS A 556 -0.01 3.24 -11.79
C LYS A 556 0.21 4.43 -10.85
N GLY A 557 1.34 4.46 -10.14
CA GLY A 557 1.64 5.52 -9.19
C GLY A 557 2.44 6.69 -9.76
N SER A 558 2.70 6.72 -11.07
CA SER A 558 3.39 7.83 -11.75
C SER A 558 2.56 9.11 -11.72
N LEU A 559 3.21 10.26 -11.92
CA LEU A 559 2.52 11.54 -12.00
C LEU A 559 1.46 11.54 -13.13
N PRO A 560 0.21 11.92 -12.82
CA PRO A 560 -0.83 12.01 -13.82
C PRO A 560 -0.61 13.19 -14.77
N THR A 561 -1.29 13.13 -15.92
CA THR A 561 -1.30 14.19 -16.93
C THR A 561 -2.70 14.80 -17.00
N GLY A 562 -2.78 16.13 -17.12
CA GLY A 562 -4.05 16.85 -17.21
C GLY A 562 -4.46 17.52 -15.90
N SER A 563 -5.68 18.07 -15.90
CA SER A 563 -6.26 18.74 -14.73
C SER A 563 -6.68 17.69 -13.69
N LEU A 564 -6.34 17.94 -12.43
CA LEU A 564 -6.73 17.10 -11.30
C LEU A 564 -7.79 17.81 -10.46
N THR A 565 -8.60 17.02 -9.77
CA THR A 565 -9.68 17.51 -8.91
C THR A 565 -9.17 17.62 -7.48
N GLU A 566 -9.44 18.75 -6.83
CA GLU A 566 -9.20 18.94 -5.40
C GLU A 566 -10.07 17.96 -4.58
N PRO A 567 -9.50 17.28 -3.57
CA PRO A 567 -10.30 16.48 -2.67
C PRO A 567 -11.22 17.39 -1.82
N ARG A 568 -12.26 16.78 -1.27
CA ARG A 568 -13.07 17.43 -0.24
C ARG A 568 -12.31 17.41 1.08
N TRP A 569 -11.92 18.60 1.55
CA TRP A 569 -11.27 18.77 2.84
C TRP A 569 -12.24 18.61 3.99
N VAL A 570 -11.80 17.93 5.04
CA VAL A 570 -12.61 17.63 6.23
C VAL A 570 -11.80 17.87 7.51
N GLU A 571 -12.46 17.78 8.65
CA GLU A 571 -11.90 18.02 9.99
C GLU A 571 -12.34 16.92 10.97
N PRO A 572 -11.52 16.60 11.99
CA PRO A 572 -11.90 15.61 12.99
C PRO A 572 -13.09 16.12 13.82
N PRO A 573 -14.08 15.26 14.15
CA PRO A 573 -15.23 15.66 14.95
C PRO A 573 -14.86 15.72 16.45
N GLY A 574 -15.52 16.61 17.18
CA GLY A 574 -15.54 16.60 18.66
C GLY A 574 -16.83 16.01 19.24
N LYS A 575 -16.87 15.77 20.55
CA LYS A 575 -18.02 15.15 21.26
C LYS A 575 -19.41 15.70 20.92
N ASP A 576 -19.52 17.01 20.71
CA ASP A 576 -20.80 17.70 20.45
C ASP A 576 -21.05 17.97 18.96
N SER A 577 -20.25 17.38 18.08
CA SER A 577 -20.38 17.61 16.64
C SER A 577 -21.56 16.83 16.08
N ALA A 578 -22.48 17.53 15.39
CA ALA A 578 -23.49 16.86 14.60
C ALA A 578 -22.81 16.08 13.47
N VAL A 579 -22.97 14.76 13.47
CA VAL A 579 -22.52 13.90 12.37
C VAL A 579 -23.34 14.27 11.13
N PRO A 580 -22.72 14.68 10.01
CA PRO A 580 -23.43 14.91 8.75
C PRO A 580 -24.14 13.62 8.33
N ALA A 581 -25.30 13.72 7.68
CA ALA A 581 -25.96 12.53 7.14
C ALA A 581 -25.03 11.83 6.12
N GLN A 582 -25.00 10.50 6.10
CA GLN A 582 -24.14 9.73 5.19
C GLN A 582 -24.41 10.08 3.71
N GLU A 583 -25.66 10.43 3.37
CA GLU A 583 -26.04 10.99 2.06
C GLU A 583 -25.34 12.32 1.76
N GLU A 584 -25.11 13.23 2.72
CA GLU A 584 -24.35 14.48 2.47
C GLU A 584 -22.85 14.25 2.24
N LEU A 585 -22.34 13.09 2.67
CA LEU A 585 -20.99 12.62 2.42
C LEU A 585 -20.89 11.85 1.08
N GLU A 586 -21.95 11.14 0.67
CA GLU A 586 -22.01 10.30 -0.54
C GLU A 586 -22.62 10.98 -1.80
N ASP A 587 -23.72 11.74 -1.71
CA ASP A 587 -24.38 12.40 -2.87
C ASP A 587 -23.50 13.51 -3.48
N ALA A 588 -22.64 14.13 -2.67
CA ALA A 588 -21.66 15.12 -3.14
C ALA A 588 -20.44 14.49 -3.84
N ALA A 589 -20.19 13.18 -3.64
CA ALA A 589 -19.12 12.45 -4.33
C ALA A 589 -19.52 12.04 -5.77
N TYR A 590 -20.83 12.04 -6.08
CA TYR A 590 -21.35 11.65 -7.39
C TYR A 590 -21.89 12.82 -8.24
N THR A 591 -22.23 13.97 -7.65
CA THR A 591 -22.84 15.09 -8.39
C THR A 591 -21.90 15.84 -9.35
N THR A 592 -20.58 15.66 -9.25
CA THR A 592 -19.60 16.25 -10.19
C THR A 592 -19.50 15.53 -11.54
N THR A 593 -20.14 14.37 -11.72
CA THR A 593 -20.18 13.68 -13.03
C THR A 593 -21.32 14.15 -13.93
N ARG A 594 -22.30 14.89 -13.41
CA ARG A 594 -23.46 15.35 -14.21
C ARG A 594 -23.30 16.74 -14.84
N SER A 595 -22.49 17.64 -14.28
CA SER A 595 -22.36 19.00 -14.83
C SER A 595 -21.39 19.11 -16.02
N ALA A 596 -20.58 18.09 -16.30
CA ALA A 596 -19.70 18.08 -17.48
C ALA A 596 -20.36 17.53 -18.76
N ALA A 597 -21.63 17.11 -18.70
CA ALA A 597 -22.33 16.46 -19.83
C ALA A 597 -23.53 17.26 -20.39
N THR A 598 -23.75 18.52 -19.97
CA THR A 598 -24.92 19.31 -20.43
C THR A 598 -24.64 20.68 -21.04
N ASP A 599 -23.41 21.20 -21.01
CA ASP A 599 -23.07 22.44 -21.73
C ASP A 599 -22.43 22.13 -23.08
N GLY A 600 -23.28 21.78 -24.05
CA GLY A 600 -22.81 21.46 -25.39
C GLY A 600 -23.92 21.16 -26.38
N GLN A 601 -25.01 21.93 -26.40
CA GLN A 601 -25.90 22.00 -27.56
C GLN A 601 -26.87 23.19 -27.49
N SER A 602 -27.09 23.78 -28.68
CA SER A 602 -28.09 24.78 -29.09
C SER A 602 -27.86 26.25 -28.71
N ASP A 603 -27.33 27.02 -29.66
CA ASP A 603 -28.08 28.13 -30.26
C ASP A 603 -27.49 28.53 -31.64
N GLU A 604 -28.04 27.93 -32.69
CA GLU A 604 -28.12 28.51 -34.04
C GLU A 604 -29.61 28.58 -34.40
N GLY A 605 -30.14 29.78 -34.62
CA GLY A 605 -31.44 29.98 -35.26
C GLY A 605 -32.21 31.22 -34.77
N GLY A 606 -32.00 32.36 -35.43
CA GLY A 606 -32.84 33.56 -35.28
C GLY A 606 -32.12 34.86 -35.59
#